data_AF-A0AAD1KMX2-F1
#
_entry.id   AF-A0AAD1KMX2-F1
#
_cell.length_a   1.000
_cell.length_b   1.000
_cell.length_c   1.000
_cell.angle_alpha   90.00
_cell.angle_beta   90.00
_cell.angle_gamma   90.00
#
_symmetry.space_group_name_H-M   'P 1'
#
loop_
_entity.id
_entity.type
_entity.pdbx_description
1 polymer ?
#
loop_
_entity_poly.entity_id
_entity_poly.type
_entity_poly.pdbx_seq_one_letter_code
_entity_poly.pdbx_strand_id
1 'polypeptide(L)'
;MYLDTDFLGTLLKQLGTQSSAAAEAYIMAHEYGHHAQDLLGTLSKAHASGDQTEPKSASVRLELQADCYADAYLKWTSQNRDDVIDNVTCDNLTKVVEAARAVGDDHIQHQSSGSVQPDKWTHGSSHMRVHWAQRGFDTGNPAKCDTFSTSNLR
;
A
#
# COMPACT_ATOMS: atom_id res chain seq x y z
N MET A 1 12.41 11.73 1.38
CA MET A 1 11.19 11.19 2.02
C MET A 1 11.04 11.84 3.38
N TYR A 2 9.88 12.41 3.70
CA TYR A 2 9.51 12.86 5.04
C TYR A 2 8.25 12.09 5.42
N LEU A 3 8.29 11.39 6.56
CA LEU A 3 7.15 10.69 7.12
C LEU A 3 6.59 11.53 8.25
N ASP A 4 5.34 11.96 8.12
CA ASP A 4 4.63 12.60 9.22
C ASP A 4 4.28 11.52 10.27
N THR A 5 4.99 11.57 11.39
CA THR A 5 4.84 10.60 12.48
C THR A 5 3.50 10.76 13.22
N ASP A 6 2.88 11.94 13.17
CA ASP A 6 1.57 12.20 13.78
C ASP A 6 0.44 11.62 12.91
N PHE A 7 0.59 11.72 11.59
CA PHE A 7 -0.27 11.01 10.63
C PHE A 7 -0.13 9.49 10.78
N LEU A 8 1.09 8.97 10.83
CA LEU A 8 1.36 7.55 11.03
C LEU A 8 0.74 7.04 12.34
N GLY A 9 0.92 7.80 13.43
CA GLY A 9 0.33 7.47 14.74
C GLY A 9 -1.20 7.52 14.75
N THR A 10 -1.81 8.43 13.98
CA THR A 10 -3.27 8.51 13.82
C THR A 10 -3.79 7.33 13.01
N LEU A 11 -3.11 7.00 11.91
CA LEU A 11 -3.44 5.87 11.07
C LEU A 11 -3.38 4.57 11.88
N LEU A 12 -2.27 4.27 12.55
CA LEU A 12 -2.13 3.07 13.38
C LEU A 12 -3.22 2.93 14.45
N LYS A 13 -3.65 4.04 15.07
CA LYS A 13 -4.78 4.05 16.02
C LYS A 13 -6.12 3.74 15.35
N GLN A 14 -6.38 4.30 14.17
CA GLN A 14 -7.62 4.08 13.42
C GLN A 14 -7.72 2.67 12.84
N LEU A 15 -6.60 2.08 12.44
CA LEU A 15 -6.53 0.70 11.93
C LEU A 15 -6.85 -0.34 13.02
N GLY A 16 -7.03 0.06 14.30
CA GLY A 16 -7.26 -0.87 15.42
C GLY A 16 -6.05 -1.77 15.72
N THR A 17 -4.97 -1.60 14.96
CA THR A 17 -3.68 -2.22 15.21
C THR A 17 -3.09 -1.51 16.41
N GLN A 18 -3.26 -2.08 17.61
CA GLN A 18 -2.35 -1.77 18.71
C GLN A 18 -0.92 -1.96 18.17
N SER A 19 -0.23 -0.83 17.87
CA SER A 19 1.13 -0.69 17.30
C SER A 19 1.82 -2.05 17.10
N SER A 20 1.52 -2.68 15.97
CA SER A 20 2.20 -3.93 15.62
C SER A 20 3.36 -3.55 14.72
N ALA A 21 4.56 -4.00 15.07
CA ALA A 21 5.76 -3.77 14.27
C ALA A 21 5.56 -4.18 12.78
N ALA A 22 4.65 -5.13 12.53
CA ALA A 22 4.18 -5.52 11.21
C ALA A 22 3.54 -4.39 10.41
N ALA A 23 2.54 -3.73 10.99
CA ALA A 23 1.79 -2.66 10.35
C ALA A 23 2.68 -1.43 10.13
N GLU A 24 3.53 -1.12 11.10
CA GLU A 24 4.54 -0.05 10.98
C GLU A 24 5.55 -0.36 9.87
N ALA A 25 6.07 -1.58 9.80
CA ALA A 25 6.99 -2.00 8.75
C ALA A 25 6.34 -1.93 7.36
N TYR A 26 5.08 -2.34 7.22
CA TYR A 26 4.33 -2.22 5.98
C TYR A 26 4.16 -0.77 5.55
N ILE A 27 3.70 0.12 6.44
CA ILE A 27 3.51 1.54 6.09
C ILE A 27 4.85 2.17 5.71
N MET A 28 5.92 1.93 6.47
CA MET A 28 7.25 2.42 6.10
C MET A 28 7.69 1.89 4.73
N ALA A 29 7.53 0.59 4.47
CA ALA A 29 7.90 -0.01 3.20
C ALA A 29 7.07 0.52 2.02
N HIS A 30 5.78 0.79 2.24
CA HIS A 30 4.88 1.43 1.26
C HIS A 30 5.37 2.82 0.87
N GLU A 31 5.72 3.63 1.85
CA GLU A 31 6.20 4.99 1.63
C GLU A 31 7.59 5.00 0.97
N TYR A 32 8.44 4.02 1.28
CA TYR A 32 9.67 3.78 0.52
C TYR A 32 9.36 3.33 -0.93
N GLY A 33 8.27 2.60 -1.14
CA GLY A 33 7.74 2.27 -2.47
C GLY A 33 7.43 3.52 -3.29
N HIS A 34 6.82 4.55 -2.69
CA HIS A 34 6.64 5.86 -3.33
C HIS A 34 7.96 6.55 -3.62
N HIS A 35 8.94 6.47 -2.72
CA HIS A 35 10.27 7.01 -3.02
C HIS A 35 10.94 6.30 -4.20
N ALA A 36 10.80 4.97 -4.32
CA ALA A 36 11.27 4.23 -5.49
C ALA A 36 10.56 4.68 -6.77
N GLN A 37 9.25 4.92 -6.72
CA GLN A 37 8.48 5.47 -7.86
C GLN A 37 8.98 6.84 -8.31
N ASP A 38 9.36 7.71 -7.36
CA ASP A 38 9.95 9.02 -7.64
C ASP A 38 11.29 8.88 -8.37
N LEU A 39 12.20 8.04 -7.84
CA LEU A 39 13.50 7.76 -8.46
C LEU A 39 13.38 7.14 -9.87
N LEU A 40 12.34 6.35 -10.11
CA LEU A 40 12.04 5.73 -11.40
C LEU A 40 11.28 6.67 -12.37
N GLY A 41 10.87 7.86 -11.91
CA GLY A 41 10.08 8.83 -12.67
C GLY A 41 8.63 8.39 -12.90
N THR A 42 8.16 7.34 -12.23
CA THR A 42 6.76 6.89 -12.29
C THR A 42 5.84 7.94 -11.68
N LEU A 43 6.24 8.53 -10.55
CA LEU A 43 5.46 9.56 -9.86
C LEU A 43 5.23 10.79 -10.76
N SER A 44 6.28 11.29 -11.41
CA SER A 44 6.18 12.43 -12.33
C SER A 44 5.29 12.14 -13.54
N LYS A 45 5.35 10.92 -14.10
CA LYS A 45 4.49 10.50 -15.21
C LYS A 45 3.02 10.41 -14.80
N ALA A 46 2.76 9.89 -13.61
CA ALA A 46 1.42 9.83 -13.04
C ALA A 46 0.84 11.24 -12.84
N HIS A 47 1.60 12.16 -12.23
CA HIS A 47 1.16 13.55 -12.06
C HIS A 47 0.93 14.28 -13.39
N ALA A 48 1.75 14.02 -14.41
CA ALA A 48 1.53 14.58 -15.76
C ALA A 48 0.22 14.10 -16.41
N SER A 49 -0.39 13.02 -15.90
CA SER A 49 -1.68 12.50 -16.37
C SER A 49 -2.88 13.24 -15.74
N GLY A 50 -2.63 14.12 -14.77
CA GLY A 50 -3.62 14.89 -14.02
C GLY A 50 -4.16 14.17 -12.78
N ASP A 51 -4.78 14.94 -11.89
CA ASP A 51 -5.31 14.49 -10.60
C ASP A 51 -6.71 13.88 -10.74
N GLN A 52 -6.81 12.82 -11.52
CA GLN A 52 -8.07 12.11 -11.70
C GLN A 52 -8.43 11.32 -10.44
N THR A 53 -9.67 11.45 -10.00
CA THR A 53 -10.27 10.58 -8.99
C THR A 53 -11.16 9.58 -9.70
N GLU A 54 -10.78 8.30 -9.65
CA GLU A 54 -11.57 7.16 -10.10
C GLU A 54 -10.80 5.86 -9.82
N PRO A 55 -11.43 4.67 -9.89
CA PRO A 55 -10.78 3.41 -9.51
C PRO A 55 -9.61 2.99 -10.41
N LYS A 56 -9.41 3.65 -11.56
CA LYS A 56 -8.34 3.33 -12.54
C LYS A 56 -7.36 4.49 -12.74
N SER A 57 -7.47 5.53 -11.93
CA SER A 57 -6.64 6.73 -12.04
C SER A 57 -5.16 6.41 -11.83
N ALA A 58 -4.30 7.36 -12.23
CA ALA A 58 -2.87 7.26 -12.00
C ALA A 58 -2.54 7.24 -10.49
N SER A 59 -3.29 7.97 -9.66
CA SER A 59 -3.09 7.98 -8.20
C SER A 59 -3.35 6.60 -7.61
N VAL A 60 -4.47 5.95 -7.97
CA VAL A 60 -4.80 4.61 -7.48
C VAL A 60 -3.72 3.62 -7.92
N ARG A 61 -3.22 3.71 -9.15
CA ARG A 61 -2.15 2.82 -9.63
C ARG A 61 -0.83 2.99 -8.89
N LEU A 62 -0.48 4.21 -8.48
CA LEU A 62 0.71 4.46 -7.65
C LEU A 62 0.59 3.77 -6.31
N GLU A 63 -0.54 3.93 -5.63
CA GLU A 63 -0.83 3.34 -4.32
C GLU A 63 -0.76 1.82 -4.35
N LEU A 64 -1.42 1.21 -5.34
CA LEU A 64 -1.39 -0.24 -5.54
C LEU A 64 0.01 -0.77 -5.88
N GLN A 65 0.82 0.00 -6.60
CA GLN A 65 2.20 -0.39 -6.88
C GLN A 65 3.08 -0.29 -5.63
N ALA A 66 2.86 0.74 -4.80
CA ALA A 66 3.55 0.91 -3.52
C ALA A 66 3.22 -0.23 -2.54
N ASP A 67 1.95 -0.67 -2.47
CA ASP A 67 1.56 -1.88 -1.72
C ASP A 67 2.33 -3.12 -2.17
N CYS A 68 2.40 -3.34 -3.49
CA CYS A 68 3.11 -4.48 -4.04
C CYS A 68 4.62 -4.41 -3.79
N TYR A 69 5.23 -3.22 -3.85
CA TYR A 69 6.63 -3.02 -3.50
C TYR A 69 6.89 -3.28 -2.01
N ALA A 70 6.03 -2.78 -1.13
CA ALA A 70 6.13 -3.00 0.30
C ALA A 70 6.17 -4.49 0.64
N ASP A 71 5.24 -5.25 0.07
CA ASP A 71 5.10 -6.66 0.39
C ASP A 71 6.13 -7.56 -0.30
N ALA A 72 6.63 -7.16 -1.48
CA ALA A 72 7.79 -7.79 -2.09
C ALA A 72 9.04 -7.62 -1.21
N TYR A 73 9.21 -6.45 -0.58
CA TYR A 73 10.27 -6.21 0.39
C TYR A 73 10.09 -7.02 1.66
N LEU A 74 8.88 -7.05 2.24
CA LEU A 74 8.57 -7.86 3.42
C LEU A 74 8.79 -9.36 3.17
N LYS A 75 8.47 -9.84 1.96
CA LYS A 75 8.80 -11.20 1.54
C LYS A 75 10.30 -11.44 1.55
N TRP A 76 11.07 -10.54 0.95
CA TRP A 76 12.52 -10.65 0.90
C TRP A 76 13.15 -10.65 2.30
N THR A 77 12.73 -9.76 3.20
CA THR A 77 13.25 -9.71 4.58
C THR A 77 12.89 -10.97 5.37
N SER A 78 11.68 -11.51 5.20
CA SER A 78 11.28 -12.78 5.85
C SER A 78 12.16 -13.98 5.47
N GLN A 79 12.81 -13.93 4.30
CA GLN A 79 13.68 -14.97 3.77
C GLN A 79 15.17 -14.72 4.09
N ASN A 80 15.55 -13.48 4.38
CA ASN A 80 16.93 -13.05 4.59
C ASN A 80 17.08 -12.49 6.01
N ARG A 81 17.18 -13.40 6.99
CA ARG A 81 17.11 -13.16 8.45
C ARG A 81 18.24 -12.32 9.09
N ASP A 82 19.02 -11.60 8.29
CA ASP A 82 20.08 -10.71 8.79
C ASP A 82 19.62 -9.23 8.81
N ASP A 83 18.33 -8.97 8.56
CA ASP A 83 17.79 -7.61 8.45
C ASP A 83 17.01 -7.18 9.71
N VAL A 84 16.91 -5.87 9.91
CA VAL A 84 16.42 -5.13 11.10
C VAL A 84 14.96 -5.47 11.49
N ILE A 85 14.28 -6.27 10.67
CA ILE A 85 12.89 -6.69 10.83
C ILE A 85 12.81 -8.18 11.20
N ASP A 86 13.58 -8.60 12.21
CA ASP A 86 13.63 -9.98 12.74
C ASP A 86 12.26 -10.55 13.18
N ASN A 87 11.24 -9.68 13.29
CA ASN A 87 9.91 -10.01 13.81
C ASN A 87 8.79 -10.01 12.75
N VAL A 88 9.11 -9.97 11.44
CA VAL A 88 8.10 -10.20 10.38
C VAL A 88 7.90 -11.68 10.06
N THR A 89 7.01 -12.33 10.81
CA THR A 89 6.55 -13.72 10.60
C THR A 89 5.27 -13.77 9.75
N CYS A 90 4.77 -14.95 9.36
CA CYS A 90 3.50 -15.08 8.62
C CYS A 90 2.28 -14.48 9.33
N ASP A 91 2.30 -14.37 10.67
CA ASP A 91 1.27 -13.64 11.45
C ASP A 91 1.22 -12.14 11.08
N ASN A 92 2.27 -11.63 10.44
CA ASN A 92 2.34 -10.25 9.97
C ASN A 92 1.64 -10.07 8.62
N LEU A 93 1.44 -11.13 7.81
CA LEU A 93 0.68 -11.00 6.55
C LEU A 93 -0.78 -10.67 6.83
N THR A 94 -1.40 -11.30 7.83
CA THR A 94 -2.78 -10.94 8.25
C THR A 94 -2.86 -9.48 8.68
N LYS A 95 -1.86 -8.98 9.42
CA LYS A 95 -1.80 -7.58 9.88
C LYS A 95 -1.52 -6.59 8.76
N VAL A 96 -0.70 -6.97 7.78
CA VAL A 96 -0.45 -6.23 6.54
C VAL A 96 -1.75 -6.13 5.72
N VAL A 97 -2.46 -7.25 5.57
CA VAL A 97 -3.76 -7.29 4.90
C VAL A 97 -4.78 -6.44 5.64
N GLU A 98 -4.81 -6.45 6.97
CA GLU A 98 -5.67 -5.56 7.77
C GLU A 98 -5.32 -4.09 7.58
N ALA A 99 -4.02 -3.75 7.57
CA ALA A 99 -3.54 -2.39 7.33
C ALA A 99 -3.93 -1.92 5.91
N ALA A 100 -3.59 -2.68 4.88
CA ALA A 100 -3.93 -2.42 3.48
C ALA A 100 -5.45 -2.30 3.28
N ARG A 101 -6.24 -3.13 3.95
CA ARG A 101 -7.71 -3.07 3.91
C ARG A 101 -8.21 -1.75 4.49
N ALA A 102 -7.69 -1.32 5.63
CA ALA A 102 -8.26 -0.18 6.33
C ALA A 102 -7.78 1.19 5.81
N VAL A 103 -6.79 1.23 4.91
CA VAL A 103 -6.48 2.41 4.07
C VAL A 103 -7.23 2.45 2.73
N GLY A 104 -8.10 1.47 2.44
CA GLY A 104 -8.95 1.50 1.25
C GLY A 104 -10.00 2.61 1.33
N ASP A 105 -10.21 3.33 0.22
CA ASP A 105 -11.14 4.46 0.17
C ASP A 105 -12.59 4.02 0.49
N ASP A 106 -12.99 2.80 0.13
CA ASP A 106 -14.30 2.24 0.50
C ASP A 106 -14.43 2.03 2.01
N HIS A 107 -13.38 1.59 2.69
CA HIS A 107 -13.36 1.46 4.14
C HIS A 107 -13.47 2.83 4.81
N ILE A 108 -12.62 3.77 4.40
CA ILE A 108 -12.57 5.13 4.96
C ILE A 108 -13.88 5.88 4.71
N GLN A 109 -14.43 5.82 3.49
CA GLN A 109 -15.69 6.48 3.15
C GLN A 109 -16.86 5.89 3.93
N HIS A 110 -16.91 4.56 4.09
CA HIS A 110 -17.94 3.90 4.87
C HIS A 110 -17.87 4.31 6.36
N GLN A 111 -16.67 4.37 6.94
CA GLN A 111 -16.50 4.82 8.34
C GLN A 111 -16.84 6.29 8.54
N SER A 112 -16.55 7.17 7.57
CA SER A 112 -16.73 8.61 7.71
C SER A 112 -18.13 9.11 7.33
N SER A 113 -18.73 8.55 6.28
CA SER A 113 -19.98 9.06 5.69
C SER A 113 -21.07 8.00 5.52
N GLY A 114 -20.78 6.72 5.78
CA GLY A 114 -21.71 5.61 5.59
C GLY A 114 -22.04 5.28 4.13
N SER A 115 -21.41 5.94 3.16
CA SER A 115 -21.63 5.69 1.73
C SER A 115 -20.29 5.60 0.98
N VAL A 116 -20.23 4.83 -0.10
CA VAL A 116 -19.02 4.62 -0.91
C VAL A 116 -19.22 5.25 -2.29
N GLN A 117 -18.26 6.07 -2.72
CA GLN A 117 -18.23 6.80 -3.98
C GLN A 117 -16.93 6.49 -4.74
N PRO A 118 -16.94 5.47 -5.63
CA PRO A 118 -15.75 5.02 -6.35
C PRO A 118 -15.11 6.05 -7.29
N ASP A 119 -15.91 6.96 -7.82
CA ASP A 119 -15.53 8.11 -8.61
C ASP A 119 -14.71 9.15 -7.84
N LYS A 120 -14.60 9.01 -6.52
CA LYS A 120 -13.78 9.88 -5.66
C LYS A 120 -12.54 9.19 -5.12
N TRP A 121 -12.24 7.98 -5.58
CA TRP A 121 -11.11 7.22 -5.08
C TRP A 121 -9.78 7.81 -5.56
N THR A 122 -8.84 7.89 -4.62
CA THR A 122 -7.45 8.29 -4.84
C THR A 122 -6.48 7.17 -4.46
N HIS A 123 -6.87 6.30 -3.53
CA HIS A 123 -6.09 5.17 -3.03
C HIS A 123 -6.65 3.81 -3.46
N GLY A 124 -7.88 3.78 -3.98
CA GLY A 124 -8.52 2.57 -4.46
C GLY A 124 -9.24 1.79 -3.36
N SER A 125 -9.90 0.69 -3.72
CA SER A 125 -10.66 -0.08 -2.73
C SER A 125 -9.76 -0.98 -1.90
N SER A 126 -10.21 -1.28 -0.69
CA SER A 126 -9.61 -2.24 0.24
C SER A 126 -9.21 -3.55 -0.45
N HIS A 127 -10.09 -4.08 -1.31
CA HIS A 127 -9.81 -5.28 -2.10
C HIS A 127 -8.65 -5.12 -3.10
N MET A 128 -8.55 -3.96 -3.77
CA MET A 128 -7.45 -3.69 -4.70
C MET A 128 -6.12 -3.64 -3.94
N ARG A 129 -6.09 -2.92 -2.80
CA ARG A 129 -4.91 -2.79 -1.94
C ARG A 129 -4.39 -4.17 -1.51
N VAL A 130 -5.29 -5.00 -0.95
CA VAL A 130 -4.97 -6.37 -0.52
C VAL A 130 -4.49 -7.24 -1.67
N HIS A 131 -5.12 -7.15 -2.85
CA HIS A 131 -4.70 -7.91 -4.02
C HIS A 131 -3.23 -7.62 -4.39
N TRP A 132 -2.84 -6.35 -4.45
CA TRP A 132 -1.50 -5.97 -4.87
C TRP A 132 -0.43 -6.19 -3.79
N ALA A 133 -0.78 -5.97 -2.52
CA ALA A 133 0.03 -6.39 -1.39
C ALA A 133 0.34 -7.90 -1.47
N GLN A 134 -0.70 -8.74 -1.56
CA GLN A 134 -0.55 -10.20 -1.68
C GLN A 134 0.31 -10.59 -2.90
N ARG A 135 0.13 -9.94 -4.04
CA ARG A 135 0.95 -10.20 -5.24
C ARG A 135 2.43 -9.90 -4.99
N GLY A 136 2.74 -8.80 -4.30
CA GLY A 136 4.10 -8.48 -3.87
C GLY A 136 4.67 -9.58 -2.98
N PHE A 137 3.92 -9.97 -1.96
CA PHE A 137 4.34 -10.98 -0.98
C PHE A 137 4.56 -12.36 -1.59
N ASP A 138 3.64 -12.80 -2.45
CA ASP A 138 3.70 -14.12 -3.10
C ASP A 138 4.91 -14.24 -4.02
N THR A 139 5.23 -13.17 -4.74
CA THR A 139 6.27 -13.18 -5.76
C THR A 139 7.65 -12.79 -5.22
N GLY A 140 7.71 -11.98 -4.16
CA GLY A 140 8.95 -11.37 -3.67
C GLY A 140 9.69 -10.54 -4.73
N ASN A 141 9.00 -10.12 -5.80
CA ASN A 141 9.62 -9.54 -6.99
C ASN A 141 8.92 -8.24 -7.41
N PRO A 142 9.54 -7.07 -7.18
CA PRO A 142 9.00 -5.76 -7.58
C PRO A 142 8.69 -5.65 -9.08
N ALA A 143 9.36 -6.41 -9.95
CA ALA A 143 9.05 -6.41 -11.39
C ALA A 143 7.66 -7.01 -11.72
N LYS A 144 6.97 -7.62 -10.74
CA LYS A 144 5.59 -8.08 -10.90
C LYS A 144 4.56 -7.02 -10.50
N CYS A 145 4.99 -5.85 -10.00
CA CYS A 145 4.14 -4.76 -9.51
C CYS A 145 3.76 -3.72 -10.58
N ASP A 146 3.63 -4.13 -11.84
CA ASP A 146 3.23 -3.22 -12.92
C ASP A 146 1.70 -3.01 -12.91
N THR A 147 1.28 -2.02 -12.13
CA THR A 147 -0.12 -1.57 -12.05
C THR A 147 -0.52 -0.71 -13.23
N PHE A 148 0.40 -0.15 -14.01
CA PHE A 148 0.10 0.78 -15.09
C PHE A 148 -0.24 0.07 -16.41
N SER A 149 0.36 -1.09 -16.66
CA SER A 149 0.13 -1.86 -17.89
C SER A 149 -1.08 -2.79 -17.85
N THR A 150 -1.71 -2.99 -16.69
CA THR A 150 -2.88 -3.87 -16.54
C THR A 150 -4.20 -3.13 -16.61
N SER A 151 -5.20 -3.77 -17.22
CA SER A 151 -6.60 -3.33 -17.19
C SER A 151 -7.37 -3.89 -15.99
N ASN A 152 -6.83 -4.92 -15.33
CA ASN A 152 -7.40 -5.53 -14.15
C ASN A 152 -6.56 -5.18 -12.91
N LEU A 153 -7.18 -4.45 -11.99
CA LEU A 153 -6.60 -4.05 -10.70
C LEU A 153 -7.17 -4.86 -9.53
N ARG A 154 -7.91 -5.95 -9.81
CA ARG A 154 -8.62 -6.79 -8.83
C ARG A 154 -8.37 -8.28 -9.04
#